data_AF-H3GQJ0-F1
#
_entry.id   AF-H3GQJ0-F1
#
_cell.length_a   1.000
_cell.length_b   1.000
_cell.length_c   1.000
_cell.angle_alpha   90.00
_cell.angle_beta   90.00
_cell.angle_gamma   90.00
#
_symmetry.space_group_name_H-M   'P 1'
#
loop_
_entity.id
_entity.type
_entity.pdbx_description
1 polymer ?
#
loop_
_entity_poly.entity_id
_entity_poly.type
_entity_poly.pdbx_seq_one_letter_code
_entity_poly.pdbx_strand_id
1 'polypeptide(L)'
;MVSTASKIAARYECDAAEIPNVLWRVRYTGQSLKARAKPSFKTKEEFKKAVERHLNWSSRMPTPFVSLFGSQDHAVKWARRHLELGYDDVFLLKVDASKLGSVFRVRYLVQDADIHTVLPEKMYNDEFLVLRKISRRSILRESYLDEYLSEDSELSLGRSSNESDGPEVDTFKG
;
A
#
# COMPACT_ATOMS: atom_id res chain seq x y z
N MET A 1 -12.17 -17.18 23.07
CA MET A 1 -10.93 -17.95 22.80
C MET A 1 -10.27 -17.43 21.54
N VAL A 2 -8.96 -17.15 21.58
CA VAL A 2 -8.18 -16.77 20.39
C VAL A 2 -8.02 -17.99 19.48
N SER A 3 -8.37 -17.87 18.20
CA SER A 3 -8.25 -18.98 17.24
C SER A 3 -6.79 -19.41 17.05
N THR A 4 -6.55 -20.67 16.71
CA THR A 4 -5.21 -21.21 16.39
C THR A 4 -4.52 -20.37 15.30
N ALA A 5 -5.26 -20.01 14.25
CA ALA A 5 -4.75 -19.13 13.19
C ALA A 5 -4.28 -17.77 13.75
N SER A 6 -5.03 -17.17 14.67
CA SER A 6 -4.62 -15.88 15.26
C SER A 6 -3.34 -16.02 16.10
N LYS A 7 -3.16 -17.14 16.82
CA LYS A 7 -1.93 -17.40 17.58
C LYS A 7 -0.70 -17.59 16.68
N ILE A 8 -0.87 -18.21 15.52
CA ILE A 8 0.22 -18.41 14.56
C ILE A 8 0.59 -17.09 13.89
N ALA A 9 -0.42 -16.32 13.46
CA ALA A 9 -0.22 -15.04 12.82
C ALA A 9 0.52 -14.05 13.72
N ALA A 10 0.15 -13.98 15.01
CA ALA A 10 0.75 -13.08 15.99
C ALA A 10 2.29 -13.18 16.10
N ARG A 11 2.90 -14.31 15.70
CA ARG A 11 4.36 -14.49 15.70
C ARG A 11 5.08 -13.72 14.60
N TYR A 12 4.35 -13.20 13.62
CA TYR A 12 4.89 -12.49 12.46
C TYR A 12 4.35 -11.06 12.37
N GLU A 13 3.46 -10.67 13.29
CA GLU A 13 2.90 -9.32 13.29
C GLU A 13 4.02 -8.31 13.53
N CYS A 14 3.95 -7.19 12.81
CA CYS A 14 4.87 -6.09 13.02
C CYS A 14 4.62 -5.44 14.37
N ASP A 15 5.70 -4.94 14.99
CA ASP A 15 5.55 -4.03 16.11
C ASP A 15 4.94 -2.71 15.63
N ALA A 16 4.14 -2.07 16.49
CA ALA A 16 3.45 -0.82 16.13
C ALA A 16 4.42 0.28 15.67
N ALA A 17 5.65 0.29 16.19
CA ALA A 17 6.70 1.25 15.80
C ALA A 17 7.24 1.03 14.37
N GLU A 18 7.06 -0.16 13.80
CA GLU A 18 7.53 -0.50 12.46
C GLU A 18 6.49 -0.23 11.37
N ILE A 19 5.24 0.01 11.77
CA ILE A 19 4.14 0.25 10.86
C ILE A 19 4.03 1.77 10.64
N PRO A 20 4.11 2.26 9.40
CA PRO A 20 3.82 3.66 9.10
C PRO A 20 2.43 4.06 9.60
N ASN A 21 2.28 5.26 10.16
CA ASN A 21 0.98 5.77 10.61
C ASN A 21 -0.09 5.76 9.51
N VAL A 22 0.35 5.92 8.26
CA VAL A 22 -0.49 5.90 7.08
C VAL A 22 -0.02 4.82 6.11
N LEU A 23 -0.96 4.03 5.63
CA LEU A 23 -0.80 3.08 4.54
C LEU A 23 -1.76 3.41 3.41
N TRP A 24 -1.49 2.89 2.22
CA TRP A 24 -2.24 3.20 1.00
C TRP A 24 -2.84 1.94 0.38
N ARG A 25 -4.13 1.97 0.05
CA ARG A 25 -4.82 0.88 -0.68
C ARG A 25 -5.27 1.38 -2.03
N VAL A 26 -4.89 0.67 -3.09
CA VAL A 26 -5.54 0.80 -4.40
C VAL A 26 -6.83 -0.04 -4.41
N ARG A 27 -7.93 0.55 -4.87
CA ARG A 27 -9.22 -0.13 -5.03
C ARG A 27 -9.77 0.15 -6.43
N TYR A 28 -10.40 -0.84 -7.04
CA TYR A 28 -11.09 -0.73 -8.33
C TYR A 28 -12.23 -1.75 -8.38
N THR A 29 -13.03 -1.77 -9.45
CA THR A 29 -14.23 -2.61 -9.58
C THR A 29 -13.95 -4.05 -9.15
N GLY A 30 -14.81 -4.56 -8.27
CA GLY A 30 -14.75 -5.94 -7.77
C GLY A 30 -13.75 -6.17 -6.63
N GLN A 31 -12.98 -5.17 -6.20
CA GLN A 31 -12.13 -5.29 -5.02
C GLN A 31 -12.85 -4.95 -3.71
N SER A 32 -12.73 -5.85 -2.73
CA SER A 32 -13.26 -5.68 -1.39
C SER A 32 -12.20 -5.21 -0.39
N LEU A 33 -12.63 -4.49 0.64
CA LEU A 33 -11.84 -4.25 1.85
C LEU A 33 -11.69 -5.50 2.72
N LYS A 34 -12.39 -6.60 2.38
CA LYS A 34 -12.29 -7.88 3.06
C LYS A 34 -11.44 -8.84 2.25
N ALA A 35 -10.62 -9.62 2.94
CA ALA A 35 -9.91 -10.74 2.36
C ALA A 35 -10.90 -11.75 1.76
N ARG A 36 -10.46 -12.44 0.70
CA ARG A 36 -11.30 -13.39 -0.05
C ARG A 36 -11.49 -14.72 0.69
N ALA A 37 -10.67 -14.98 1.72
CA ALA A 37 -10.77 -16.17 2.57
C ALA A 37 -10.71 -15.80 4.06
N LYS A 38 -11.24 -16.69 4.91
CA LYS A 38 -11.01 -16.63 6.35
C LYS A 38 -9.64 -17.26 6.67
N PRO A 39 -8.91 -16.77 7.69
CA PRO A 39 -7.70 -17.43 8.16
C PRO A 39 -8.02 -18.84 8.68
N SER A 40 -7.38 -19.86 8.12
CA SER A 40 -7.62 -21.28 8.46
C SER A 40 -6.34 -22.07 8.80
N PHE A 41 -5.17 -21.43 8.75
CA PHE A 41 -3.89 -22.08 9.04
C PHE A 41 -3.77 -22.50 10.51
N LYS A 42 -3.24 -23.71 10.71
CA LYS A 42 -3.02 -24.41 11.99
C LYS A 42 -1.54 -24.65 12.28
N THR A 43 -0.66 -24.46 11.29
CA THR A 43 0.79 -24.55 11.45
C THR A 43 1.50 -23.32 10.88
N LYS A 44 2.79 -23.17 11.20
CA LYS A 44 3.67 -22.14 10.64
C LYS A 44 3.77 -22.29 9.11
N GLU A 45 3.91 -23.52 8.65
CA GLU A 45 4.08 -23.86 7.23
C GLU A 45 2.81 -23.53 6.43
N GLU A 46 1.63 -23.75 7.02
CA GLU A 46 0.37 -23.35 6.39
C GLU A 46 0.22 -21.82 6.30
N PHE A 47 0.69 -21.07 7.31
CA PHE A 47 0.74 -19.60 7.25
C PHE A 47 1.67 -19.13 6.13
N LYS A 48 2.91 -19.65 6.07
CA LYS A 48 3.87 -19.31 5.02
C LYS A 48 3.28 -19.55 3.63
N LYS A 49 2.73 -20.74 3.38
CA LYS A 49 2.07 -21.09 2.11
C LYS A 49 0.88 -20.19 1.77
N ALA A 50 0.19 -19.65 2.77
CA ALA A 50 -0.88 -18.69 2.55
C ALA A 50 -0.33 -17.32 2.10
N VAL A 51 0.82 -16.88 2.65
CA VAL A 51 1.53 -15.67 2.23
C VAL A 51 2.11 -15.85 0.83
N GLU A 52 2.85 -16.92 0.56
CA GLU A 52 3.44 -17.21 -0.77
C GLU A 52 2.39 -17.20 -1.87
N ARG A 53 1.23 -17.80 -1.59
CA ARG A 53 0.07 -17.79 -2.50
C ARG A 53 -0.50 -16.39 -2.70
N HIS A 54 -0.47 -15.54 -1.68
CA HIS A 54 -0.91 -14.15 -1.78
C HIS A 54 0.06 -13.33 -2.63
N LEU A 55 1.37 -13.57 -2.49
CA LEU A 55 2.42 -12.91 -3.26
C LEU A 55 2.53 -13.45 -4.69
N ASN A 56 1.95 -14.61 -5.00
CA ASN A 56 1.72 -15.00 -6.38
C ASN A 56 0.52 -14.23 -6.95
N TRP A 57 0.76 -13.04 -7.52
CA TRP A 57 -0.29 -12.19 -8.08
C TRP A 57 -1.04 -12.78 -9.28
N SER A 58 -0.50 -13.84 -9.92
CA SER A 58 -1.24 -14.61 -10.93
C SER A 58 -2.24 -15.60 -10.32
N SER A 59 -2.14 -15.85 -9.01
CA SER A 59 -3.00 -16.79 -8.31
C SER A 59 -4.41 -16.23 -8.11
N ARG A 60 -5.40 -16.94 -8.64
CA ARG A 60 -6.82 -16.67 -8.38
C ARG A 60 -7.31 -17.25 -7.06
N MET A 61 -6.46 -17.97 -6.33
CA MET A 61 -6.84 -18.60 -5.08
C MET A 61 -7.18 -17.55 -4.01
N PRO A 62 -8.31 -17.68 -3.31
CA PRO A 62 -8.64 -16.83 -2.18
C PRO A 62 -7.59 -16.95 -1.06
N THR A 63 -7.21 -15.81 -0.49
CA THR A 63 -6.23 -15.71 0.60
C THR A 63 -6.78 -14.84 1.72
N PRO A 64 -6.30 -15.01 2.97
CA PRO A 64 -6.85 -14.33 4.14
C PRO A 64 -6.26 -12.92 4.38
N PHE A 65 -5.57 -12.36 3.40
CA PHE A 65 -4.87 -11.07 3.50
C PHE A 65 -5.45 -10.03 2.55
N VAL A 66 -5.23 -8.75 2.89
CA VAL A 66 -5.48 -7.59 2.04
C VAL A 66 -4.20 -6.77 1.97
N SER A 67 -3.65 -6.55 0.78
CA SER A 67 -2.44 -5.73 0.57
C SER A 67 -2.65 -4.24 0.82
N LEU A 68 -1.62 -3.58 1.30
CA LEU A 68 -1.46 -2.15 1.45
C LEU A 68 -0.04 -1.78 1.02
N PHE A 69 0.17 -0.54 0.65
CA PHE A 69 1.49 0.02 0.34
C PHE A 69 1.91 1.02 1.43
N GLY A 70 3.18 0.97 1.81
CA GLY A 70 3.80 1.96 2.69
C GLY A 70 4.08 3.27 1.96
N SER A 71 4.39 3.22 0.67
CA SER A 71 4.62 4.40 -0.16
C SER A 71 3.38 4.79 -0.94
N GLN A 72 3.06 6.08 -0.87
CA GLN A 72 2.05 6.67 -1.73
C GLN A 72 2.41 6.55 -3.21
N ASP A 73 3.64 6.91 -3.58
CA ASP A 73 4.11 6.87 -4.97
C ASP A 73 4.01 5.47 -5.57
N HIS A 74 4.29 4.45 -4.76
CA HIS A 74 4.15 3.07 -5.22
C HIS A 74 2.68 2.71 -5.44
N ALA A 75 1.79 3.08 -4.52
CA ALA A 75 0.35 2.89 -4.70
C ALA A 75 -0.19 3.62 -5.93
N VAL A 76 0.29 4.85 -6.20
CA VAL A 76 -0.08 5.64 -7.40
C VAL A 76 0.40 4.95 -8.67
N LYS A 77 1.66 4.50 -8.73
CA LYS A 77 2.17 3.73 -9.88
C LYS A 77 1.36 2.47 -10.12
N TRP A 78 0.98 1.78 -9.04
CA TRP A 78 0.14 0.59 -9.10
C TRP A 78 -1.27 0.91 -9.62
N ALA A 79 -1.86 2.00 -9.16
CA ALA A 79 -3.17 2.48 -9.60
C ALA A 79 -3.16 2.87 -11.09
N ARG A 80 -2.13 3.59 -11.56
CA ARG A 80 -1.97 3.96 -12.98
C ARG A 80 -1.94 2.74 -13.89
N ARG A 81 -1.21 1.70 -13.50
CA ARG A 81 -1.17 0.43 -14.26
C ARG A 81 -2.56 -0.20 -14.39
N HIS A 82 -3.46 -0.01 -13.44
CA HIS A 82 -4.83 -0.52 -13.56
C HIS A 82 -5.68 0.32 -14.51
N LEU A 83 -5.50 1.65 -14.54
CA LEU A 83 -6.12 2.49 -15.57
C LEU A 83 -5.67 2.06 -16.98
N GLU A 84 -4.37 1.81 -17.17
CA GLU A 84 -3.81 1.32 -18.43
C GLU A 84 -4.38 -0.05 -18.86
N LEU A 85 -4.86 -0.85 -17.92
CA LEU A 85 -5.53 -2.13 -18.17
C LEU A 85 -7.03 -1.98 -18.47
N GLY A 86 -7.55 -0.75 -18.50
CA GLY A 86 -8.93 -0.43 -18.86
C GLY A 86 -9.92 -0.39 -17.68
N TYR A 87 -9.43 -0.36 -16.44
CA TYR A 87 -10.29 -0.06 -15.29
C TYR A 87 -10.58 1.44 -15.27
N ASP A 88 -11.84 1.82 -15.11
CA ASP A 88 -12.32 3.21 -15.09
C ASP A 88 -12.57 3.75 -13.67
N ASP A 89 -12.68 2.87 -12.68
CA ASP A 89 -13.01 3.22 -11.30
C ASP A 89 -11.85 2.98 -10.31
N VAL A 90 -10.67 3.52 -10.61
CA VAL A 90 -9.50 3.34 -9.75
C VAL A 90 -9.43 4.41 -8.66
N PHE A 91 -9.51 3.96 -7.41
CA PHE A 91 -9.44 4.78 -6.19
C PHE A 91 -8.15 4.53 -5.43
N LEU A 92 -7.65 5.60 -4.81
CA LEU A 92 -6.59 5.54 -3.82
C LEU A 92 -7.18 5.83 -2.43
N LEU A 93 -7.03 4.89 -1.51
CA LEU A 93 -7.47 5.03 -0.13
C LEU A 93 -6.29 5.32 0.78
N LYS A 94 -6.39 6.41 1.54
CA LYS A 94 -5.47 6.72 2.64
C LYS A 94 -5.98 6.04 3.91
N VAL A 95 -5.16 5.20 4.52
CA VAL A 95 -5.57 4.30 5.62
C VAL A 95 -4.76 4.61 6.88
N ASP A 96 -5.45 4.85 7.99
CA ASP A 96 -4.90 4.95 9.34
C ASP A 96 -4.50 3.57 9.86
N ALA A 97 -3.20 3.33 9.96
CA ALA A 97 -2.66 2.03 10.32
C ALA A 97 -2.96 1.65 11.79
N SER A 98 -3.10 2.64 12.68
CA SER A 98 -3.39 2.41 14.11
C SER A 98 -4.76 1.75 14.34
N LYS A 99 -5.64 1.81 13.34
CA LYS A 99 -7.00 1.24 13.38
C LYS A 99 -7.11 -0.10 12.66
N LEU A 100 -6.00 -0.66 12.19
CA LEU A 100 -5.94 -1.98 11.57
C LEU A 100 -5.86 -3.09 12.62
N GLY A 101 -6.16 -4.32 12.18
CA GLY A 101 -5.88 -5.52 12.97
C GLY A 101 -4.41 -5.95 12.78
N SER A 102 -4.17 -7.26 12.80
CA SER A 102 -2.86 -7.85 12.49
C SER A 102 -2.30 -7.34 11.15
N VAL A 103 -1.12 -6.71 11.20
CA VAL A 103 -0.38 -6.20 10.05
C VAL A 103 0.96 -6.92 9.94
N PHE A 104 1.35 -7.26 8.71
CA PHE A 104 2.63 -7.91 8.41
C PHE A 104 3.35 -7.15 7.31
N ARG A 105 4.64 -6.87 7.48
CA ARG A 105 5.46 -6.29 6.42
C ARG A 105 6.01 -7.41 5.54
N VAL A 106 5.72 -7.36 4.24
CA VAL A 106 6.08 -8.45 3.31
C VAL A 106 7.58 -8.65 3.23
N ARG A 107 8.37 -7.56 3.26
CA ARG A 107 9.83 -7.63 3.28
C ARG A 107 10.36 -8.55 4.39
N TYR A 108 9.89 -8.40 5.62
CA TYR A 108 10.34 -9.22 6.75
C TYR A 108 9.86 -10.66 6.63
N LEU A 109 8.65 -10.86 6.11
CA LEU A 109 8.15 -12.21 5.82
C LEU A 109 9.05 -12.94 4.82
N VAL A 110 9.47 -12.29 3.74
CA VAL A 110 10.32 -12.89 2.71
C VAL A 110 11.75 -13.11 3.21
N GLN A 111 12.33 -12.13 3.93
CA GLN A 111 13.73 -12.17 4.36
C GLN A 111 13.94 -13.06 5.61
N ASP A 112 13.06 -12.95 6.61
CA ASP A 112 13.31 -13.54 7.93
C ASP A 112 12.47 -14.80 8.18
N ALA A 113 11.33 -14.93 7.48
CA ALA A 113 10.43 -16.06 7.67
C ALA A 113 10.54 -17.12 6.57
N ASP A 114 11.56 -17.06 5.70
CA ASP A 114 11.82 -18.07 4.67
C ASP A 114 10.54 -18.37 3.86
N ILE A 115 10.01 -17.30 3.26
CA ILE A 115 8.84 -17.29 2.37
C ILE A 115 9.36 -17.01 0.97
N HIS A 116 8.99 -17.86 0.02
CA HIS A 116 9.47 -17.72 -1.35
C HIS A 116 8.48 -16.93 -2.21
N THR A 117 9.00 -16.01 -3.02
CA THR A 117 8.22 -15.28 -4.02
C THR A 117 9.02 -15.10 -5.30
N VAL A 118 8.32 -15.10 -6.43
CA VAL A 118 8.89 -14.78 -7.75
C VAL A 118 8.79 -13.28 -8.07
N LEU A 119 8.15 -12.50 -7.20
CA LEU A 119 8.07 -11.05 -7.37
C LEU A 119 9.45 -10.42 -7.17
N PRO A 120 9.85 -9.46 -8.01
CA PRO A 120 11.02 -8.63 -7.74
C PRO A 120 10.88 -7.87 -6.41
N GLU A 121 11.98 -7.70 -5.66
CA GLU A 121 11.96 -7.03 -4.34
C GLU A 121 11.27 -5.68 -4.36
N LYS A 122 11.54 -4.86 -5.38
CA LYS A 122 10.91 -3.54 -5.56
C LYS A 122 9.37 -3.55 -5.58
N MET A 123 8.75 -4.69 -5.88
CA MET A 123 7.30 -4.84 -5.99
C MET A 123 6.64 -5.13 -4.63
N TYR A 124 7.38 -5.66 -3.66
CA TYR A 124 6.84 -6.04 -2.34
C TYR A 124 7.53 -5.36 -1.15
N ASN A 125 8.64 -4.64 -1.35
CA ASN A 125 9.48 -4.11 -0.27
C ASN A 125 8.74 -3.18 0.71
N ASP A 126 7.75 -2.43 0.21
CA ASP A 126 6.86 -1.58 0.99
C ASP A 126 5.43 -2.13 1.06
N GLU A 127 5.21 -3.39 0.65
CA GLU A 127 3.91 -4.04 0.78
C GLU A 127 3.68 -4.48 2.23
N PHE A 128 2.48 -4.20 2.72
CA PHE A 128 1.97 -4.65 4.00
C PHE A 128 0.73 -5.52 3.78
N LEU A 129 0.57 -6.57 4.57
CA LEU A 129 -0.60 -7.44 4.56
C LEU A 129 -1.43 -7.19 5.81
N VAL A 130 -2.73 -7.01 5.65
CA VAL A 130 -3.69 -6.98 6.76
C VAL A 130 -4.47 -8.29 6.81
N LEU A 131 -4.54 -8.93 7.97
CA LEU A 131 -5.34 -10.13 8.14
C LEU A 131 -6.84 -9.80 8.13
N ARG A 132 -7.63 -10.60 7.40
CA ARG A 132 -9.11 -10.56 7.33
C ARG A 132 -9.71 -9.36 6.61
N LYS A 133 -9.47 -8.12 7.05
CA LYS A 133 -10.12 -6.93 6.46
C LYS A 133 -9.47 -5.61 6.88
N ILE A 134 -9.63 -4.61 6.03
CA ILE A 134 -9.50 -3.19 6.36
C ILE A 134 -10.86 -2.70 6.88
N SER A 135 -10.87 -2.04 8.03
CA SER A 135 -12.09 -1.47 8.60
C SER A 135 -12.46 -0.19 7.87
N ARG A 136 -13.74 0.08 7.60
CA ARG A 136 -14.13 1.40 7.03
C ARG A 136 -13.71 2.57 7.94
N ARG A 137 -13.67 2.35 9.26
CA ARG A 137 -13.22 3.37 10.23
C ARG A 137 -11.73 3.70 10.14
N SER A 138 -10.93 2.86 9.48
CA SER A 138 -9.51 3.15 9.25
C SER A 138 -9.28 3.93 7.95
N ILE A 139 -10.30 4.19 7.13
CA ILE A 139 -10.16 4.99 5.91
C ILE A 139 -10.23 6.46 6.30
N LEU A 140 -9.15 7.20 6.04
CA LEU A 140 -9.06 8.65 6.29
C LEU A 140 -9.55 9.45 5.10
N ARG A 141 -9.19 9.03 3.89
CA ARG A 141 -9.58 9.66 2.62
C ARG A 141 -9.73 8.60 1.55
N GLU A 142 -10.66 8.85 0.64
CA GLU A 142 -10.87 8.12 -0.59
C GLU A 142 -10.91 9.14 -1.72
N SER A 143 -10.10 8.91 -2.75
CA SER A 143 -9.98 9.83 -3.89
C SER A 143 -9.92 9.01 -5.18
N TYR A 144 -10.55 9.54 -6.23
CA TYR A 144 -10.29 9.04 -7.58
C TYR A 144 -8.82 9.30 -7.92
N LEU A 145 -8.20 8.40 -8.68
CA LEU A 145 -6.80 8.61 -9.06
C LEU A 145 -6.61 9.92 -9.85
N ASP A 146 -7.55 10.25 -10.74
CA ASP A 146 -7.48 11.45 -11.58
C ASP A 146 -7.51 12.76 -10.78
N GLU A 147 -8.35 12.81 -9.73
CA GLU A 147 -8.37 13.94 -8.79
C GLU A 147 -7.01 14.08 -8.09
N TYR A 148 -6.43 12.95 -7.69
CA TYR A 148 -5.13 12.93 -7.01
C TYR A 148 -3.99 13.44 -7.92
N LEU A 149 -4.00 13.06 -9.21
CA LEU A 149 -3.01 13.52 -10.18
C LEU A 149 -3.15 15.01 -10.51
N SER A 150 -4.38 15.53 -10.44
CA SER A 150 -4.66 16.93 -10.68
C SER A 150 -4.17 17.81 -9.51
N GLU A 151 -4.43 17.39 -8.26
CA GLU A 151 -3.94 18.08 -7.04
C GLU A 151 -2.39 18.16 -6.99
N ASP A 152 -1.69 17.09 -7.36
CA ASP A 152 -0.22 17.04 -7.38
C ASP A 152 0.38 17.93 -8.48
N SER A 153 -0.30 18.02 -9.62
CA SER A 153 0.12 18.87 -10.73
C SER A 153 0.01 20.36 -10.39
N GLU A 154 -1.04 20.79 -9.69
CA GLU A 154 -1.20 22.19 -9.25
C GLU A 154 -0.15 22.58 -8.19
N LEU A 155 0.20 21.69 -7.26
CA LEU A 155 1.26 21.91 -6.28
C LEU A 155 2.65 22.01 -6.92
N SER A 156 2.88 21.29 -8.03
CA SER A 156 4.14 21.37 -8.78
C SER A 156 4.33 22.68 -9.55
N LEU A 157 3.23 23.32 -9.97
CA LEU A 157 3.25 24.61 -10.68
C LEU A 157 3.45 25.82 -9.74
N GLY A 158 3.10 25.69 -8.46
CA GLY A 158 3.26 26.75 -7.45
C GLY A 158 4.70 27.00 -6.97
N ARG A 159 5.69 26.26 -7.46
CA ARG A 159 7.10 26.36 -7.03
C ARG A 159 8.04 26.99 -8.06
N SER A 160 7.52 27.46 -9.19
CA SER A 160 8.29 28.08 -10.27
C SER A 160 7.83 29.50 -10.56
N SER A 161 7.88 30.39 -9.56
CA SER A 161 7.81 31.83 -9.79
C SER A 161 8.48 32.54 -8.61
N ASN A 162 9.78 32.79 -8.73
CA ASN A 162 10.47 33.92 -8.11
C ASN A 162 11.91 33.92 -8.59
N GLU A 163 12.15 34.63 -9.69
CA GLU A 163 13.32 35.47 -9.92
C GLU A 163 13.09 36.19 -11.25
N SER A 164 12.42 37.34 -11.17
CA SER A 164 12.49 38.37 -12.20
C SER A 164 13.27 39.51 -11.56
N ASP A 165 14.57 39.45 -11.81
CA ASP A 165 15.57 40.44 -11.45
C ASP A 165 15.09 41.83 -11.86
N GLY A 166 15.04 42.75 -10.89
CA GLY A 166 14.73 44.16 -11.15
C GLY A 166 15.96 44.88 -11.69
N PRO A 167 15.85 45.76 -12.70
CA PRO A 167 17.01 46.52 -13.15
C PRO A 167 17.26 47.70 -12.19
N GLU A 168 18.35 47.65 -11.41
CA GLU A 168 18.93 48.82 -10.74
C GLU A 168 19.97 49.51 -11.64
N VAL A 169 19.62 50.74 -12.02
CA VAL A 169 20.39 52.01 -12.08
C VAL A 169 21.73 52.10 -12.86
N ASP A 170 21.72 53.06 -13.79
CA ASP A 170 22.83 53.87 -14.33
C ASP A 170 24.02 54.08 -13.35
N THR A 171 25.26 54.04 -13.84
CA THR A 171 26.05 55.25 -14.22
C THR A 171 27.51 54.87 -14.62
N PHE A 172 28.05 55.64 -15.58
CA PHE A 172 29.45 55.95 -15.92
C PHE A 172 30.26 55.04 -16.87
N LYS A 173 30.44 55.53 -18.11
CA LYS A 173 31.76 55.96 -18.64
C LYS A 173 31.61 56.76 -19.94
N GLY A 174 32.28 57.91 -20.03
CA GLY A 174 32.40 58.75 -21.22
C GLY A 174 32.69 60.19 -20.85
#